data_AF-Q3J1T4-F1
#
_entry.id   AF-Q3J1T4-F1
#
_cell.length_a   1.000
_cell.length_b   1.000
_cell.length_c   1.000
_cell.angle_alpha   90.00
_cell.angle_beta   90.00
_cell.angle_gamma   90.00
#
_symmetry.space_group_name_H-M   'P 1'
#
loop_
_entity.id
_entity.type
_entity.pdbx_description
1 polymer ?
#
loop_
_entity_poly.entity_id
_entity_poly.type
_entity_poly.pdbx_seq_one_letter_code
_entity_poly.pdbx_strand_id
1 'polypeptide(L)'
;MDLKLQSLTPLSLSGSRAQPAGREDLRQAAEGFESLFLTQLLKAGRAGLPGGDLLGSSGVDTARDMLDMELAKSSAGRAGLGIADAIERQFAPLVRDGKS
;
A
#
# COMPACT_ATOMS: atom_id res chain seq x y z
N MET A 1 3.41 -25.04 -50.09
CA MET A 1 2.81 -24.21 -49.03
C MET A 1 3.74 -24.29 -47.83
N ASP A 2 4.74 -23.42 -47.80
CA ASP A 2 5.78 -23.39 -46.78
C ASP A 2 5.23 -22.77 -45.49
N LEU A 3 4.90 -23.61 -44.51
CA LEU A 3 4.57 -23.15 -43.16
C LEU A 3 5.87 -22.76 -42.45
N LYS A 4 6.21 -21.48 -42.57
CA LYS A 4 7.29 -20.84 -41.83
C LYS A 4 6.87 -20.78 -40.34
N LEU A 5 7.36 -21.71 -39.52
CA LEU A 5 7.22 -21.64 -38.06
C LEU A 5 7.92 -20.37 -37.55
N GLN A 6 7.13 -19.34 -37.26
CA GLN A 6 7.59 -18.17 -36.53
C GLN A 6 7.88 -18.59 -35.09
N SER A 7 9.14 -18.55 -34.69
CA SER A 7 9.57 -18.76 -33.31
C SER A 7 8.92 -17.72 -32.41
N LEU A 8 8.07 -18.16 -31.49
CA LEU A 8 7.48 -17.31 -30.45
C LEU A 8 8.60 -16.83 -29.53
N THR A 9 9.03 -15.60 -29.74
CA THR A 9 9.86 -14.86 -28.79
C THR A 9 9.06 -14.79 -27.49
N PRO A 10 9.60 -15.22 -26.33
CA PRO A 10 8.90 -15.03 -25.08
C PRO A 10 8.70 -13.52 -24.90
N LEU A 11 7.46 -13.10 -24.62
CA LEU A 11 7.20 -11.76 -24.12
C LEU A 11 8.06 -11.57 -22.87
N SER A 12 9.18 -10.87 -23.03
CA SER A 12 9.92 -10.35 -21.90
C SER A 12 9.02 -9.28 -21.29
N LEU A 13 8.36 -9.62 -20.18
CA LEU A 13 7.77 -8.65 -19.27
C LEU A 13 8.90 -7.89 -18.58
N SER A 14 9.65 -7.11 -19.34
CA SER A 14 10.45 -5.99 -18.82
C SER A 14 9.49 -4.84 -18.51
N GLY A 15 8.45 -5.14 -17.73
CA GLY A 15 7.84 -4.11 -16.90
C GLY A 15 8.92 -3.79 -15.89
N SER A 16 9.54 -2.62 -16.04
CA SER A 16 10.53 -2.11 -15.11
C SER A 16 9.96 -2.29 -13.72
N ARG A 17 10.41 -3.33 -13.01
CA ARG A 17 10.05 -3.55 -11.62
C ARG A 17 10.62 -2.31 -10.96
N ALA A 18 9.76 -1.36 -10.61
CA ALA A 18 10.15 -0.13 -9.96
C ALA A 18 11.05 -0.55 -8.80
N GLN A 19 12.35 -0.42 -9.02
CA GLN A 19 13.33 -0.77 -8.02
C GLN A 19 13.11 0.30 -6.96
N PRO A 20 12.86 -0.07 -5.69
CA PRO A 20 12.70 0.92 -4.64
C PRO A 20 13.94 1.82 -4.70
N ALA A 21 13.75 3.10 -5.02
CA ALA A 21 14.85 4.02 -5.24
C ALA A 21 15.39 4.40 -3.86
N GLY A 22 16.31 3.59 -3.37
CA GLY A 22 16.96 3.84 -2.10
C GLY A 22 16.04 3.73 -0.88
N ARG A 23 16.64 4.03 0.27
CA ARG A 23 16.06 3.80 1.59
C ARG A 23 14.90 4.75 1.90
N GLU A 24 14.90 5.95 1.32
CA GLU A 24 13.83 6.94 1.49
C GLU A 24 12.52 6.47 0.85
N ASP A 25 12.58 5.94 -0.37
CA ASP A 25 11.41 5.36 -1.03
C ASP A 25 10.83 4.18 -0.23
N LEU A 26 11.70 3.35 0.36
CA LEU A 26 11.26 2.27 1.22
C LEU A 26 10.51 2.79 2.45
N ARG A 27 11.01 3.85 3.10
CA ARG A 27 10.34 4.48 4.24
C ARG A 27 8.97 5.01 3.85
N GLN A 28 8.89 5.78 2.75
CA GLN A 28 7.63 6.36 2.29
C GLN A 28 6.60 5.27 1.93
N ALA A 29 7.03 4.20 1.26
CA ALA A 29 6.16 3.06 0.96
C ALA A 29 5.69 2.33 2.22
N ALA A 30 6.57 2.18 3.22
CA ALA A 30 6.26 1.52 4.49
C ALA A 30 5.24 2.32 5.32
N GLU A 31 5.39 3.64 5.42
CA GLU A 31 4.42 4.54 6.06
C GLU A 31 3.08 4.55 5.31
N GLY A 32 3.10 4.58 3.98
CA GLY A 32 1.90 4.48 3.16
C GLY A 32 1.14 3.17 3.39
N PHE A 33 1.85 2.04 3.52
CA PHE A 33 1.24 0.77 3.87
C PHE A 33 0.60 0.78 5.26
N GLU A 34 1.29 1.33 6.27
CA GLU A 34 0.74 1.46 7.63
C GLU A 34 -0.52 2.33 7.65
N SER A 35 -0.56 3.42 6.86
CA SER A 35 -1.77 4.24 6.67
C SER A 35 -2.93 3.44 6.08
N LEU A 36 -2.69 2.62 5.06
CA LEU A 36 -3.75 1.78 4.49
C LEU A 36 -4.26 0.76 5.51
N PHE A 37 -3.35 0.14 6.26
CA PHE A 37 -3.71 -0.78 7.32
C PHE A 37 -4.57 -0.10 8.40
N LEU A 38 -4.16 1.08 8.87
CA LEU A 38 -4.92 1.89 9.83
C LEU A 38 -6.31 2.24 9.33
N THR A 39 -6.42 2.64 8.06
CA THR A 39 -7.71 2.93 7.43
C THR A 39 -8.63 1.70 7.53
N GLN A 40 -8.11 0.52 7.19
CA GLN A 40 -8.88 -0.72 7.25
C GLN A 40 -9.23 -1.14 8.68
N LEU A 41 -8.33 -0.90 9.64
CA LEU A 41 -8.59 -1.14 11.05
C LEU A 41 -9.75 -0.26 11.56
N LEU A 42 -9.73 1.04 11.24
CA LEU A 42 -10.78 1.98 11.63
C LEU A 42 -12.13 1.59 11.02
N LYS A 43 -12.12 1.24 9.73
CA LYS A 43 -13.31 0.77 9.01
C LYS A 43 -13.89 -0.50 9.62
N ALA A 44 -13.05 -1.50 9.92
CA ALA A 44 -13.47 -2.75 10.56
C ALA A 44 -14.01 -2.51 11.98
N GLY A 45 -13.36 -1.65 12.76
CA GLY A 45 -13.81 -1.28 14.10
C GLY A 45 -15.22 -0.67 14.10
N ARG A 46 -15.54 0.18 13.12
CA ARG A 46 -16.89 0.73 12.95
C ARG A 46 -17.91 -0.29 12.49
N ALA A 47 -17.54 -1.19 11.57
CA ALA A 47 -18.44 -2.23 11.09
C ALA A 47 -18.90 -3.17 12.23
N GLY A 48 -18.10 -3.31 13.29
CA GLY A 48 -18.45 -4.07 14.49
C GLY A 48 -19.36 -3.34 15.50
N LEU A 49 -19.64 -2.03 15.31
CA LEU A 49 -20.51 -1.26 16.21
C LEU A 49 -22.00 -1.49 15.87
N PRO A 50 -22.86 -1.77 16.86
CA PRO A 50 -24.30 -1.85 16.63
C PRO A 50 -24.85 -0.48 16.19
N GLY A 51 -25.59 -0.46 15.08
CA GLY A 51 -26.23 0.75 14.55
C GLY A 51 -25.46 1.51 13.47
N GLY A 52 -24.31 1.00 12.98
CA GLY A 52 -23.53 1.63 11.91
C GLY A 52 -24.30 1.90 10.61
N ASP A 53 -25.28 1.05 10.30
CA ASP A 53 -26.11 1.14 9.09
C ASP A 53 -27.35 2.04 9.26
N LEU A 54 -27.75 2.32 10.52
CA LEU A 54 -29.02 3.00 10.83
C LEU A 54 -29.01 4.50 10.51
N LEU A 55 -27.83 5.07 10.26
CA LEU A 55 -27.63 6.49 9.91
C LEU A 55 -27.00 6.66 8.51
N GLY A 56 -26.88 5.58 7.72
CA GLY A 56 -26.04 5.54 6.52
C GLY A 56 -26.77 6.01 5.26
N SER A 57 -26.41 7.18 4.74
CA SER A 57 -26.53 7.45 3.30
C SER A 57 -25.17 7.26 2.65
N SER A 58 -25.13 6.89 1.37
CA SER A 58 -23.89 6.66 0.61
C SER A 58 -22.93 7.86 0.64
N GLY A 59 -23.47 9.09 0.74
CA GLY A 59 -22.69 10.31 0.91
C GLY A 59 -21.99 10.38 2.27
N VAL A 60 -22.64 9.94 3.35
CA VAL A 60 -22.04 9.93 4.68
C VAL A 60 -20.93 8.88 4.76
N ASP A 61 -21.11 7.72 4.12
CA ASP A 61 -20.09 6.67 4.10
C ASP A 61 -18.85 7.10 3.32
N THR A 62 -19.04 7.82 2.22
CA THR A 62 -17.93 8.39 1.44
C THR A 62 -17.14 9.42 2.27
N ALA A 63 -17.85 10.32 2.97
CA ALA A 63 -17.20 11.29 3.85
C ALA A 63 -16.45 10.64 5.02
N ARG A 64 -16.98 9.54 5.57
CA ARG A 64 -16.32 8.74 6.61
C ARG A 64 -15.07 8.03 6.09
N ASP A 65 -15.13 7.43 4.92
CA ASP A 65 -13.97 6.80 4.29
C ASP A 65 -12.86 7.83 4.04
N MET A 66 -13.21 9.05 3.60
CA MET A 66 -12.26 10.16 3.46
C MET A 66 -11.64 10.60 4.80
N LEU A 67 -12.46 10.70 5.84
CA LEU A 67 -11.98 11.05 7.19
C LEU A 67 -10.98 10.00 7.71
N ASP A 68 -11.29 8.72 7.56
CA ASP A 68 -10.41 7.64 7.99
C ASP A 68 -9.07 7.67 7.25
N MET A 69 -9.09 7.92 5.95
CA MET A 69 -7.87 8.02 5.15
C MET A 69 -6.97 9.14 5.68
N GLU A 70 -7.50 10.33 5.97
CA GLU A 70 -6.67 11.42 6.49
C GLU A 70 -6.23 11.22 7.93
N LEU A 71 -7.09 10.62 8.77
CA LEU A 71 -6.71 10.25 10.12
C LEU A 71 -5.57 9.22 10.09
N ALA A 72 -5.68 8.20 9.25
CA ALA A 72 -4.66 7.18 9.10
C ALA A 72 -3.36 7.76 8.54
N LYS A 73 -3.43 8.62 7.53
CA LYS A 73 -2.26 9.26 6.90
C LYS A 73 -1.52 10.19 7.86
N SER A 74 -2.24 10.99 8.64
CA SER A 74 -1.65 11.87 9.66
C SER A 74 -1.06 11.11 10.85
N SER A 75 -1.50 9.87 11.05
CA SER A 75 -1.09 9.01 12.16
C SER A 75 -0.06 7.95 11.76
N ALA A 76 0.11 7.62 10.50
CA ALA A 76 1.13 6.67 10.03
C ALA A 76 2.53 7.12 10.48
N GLY A 77 3.34 6.18 10.98
CA GLY A 77 4.63 6.41 11.62
C GLY A 77 4.57 7.04 13.01
N ARG A 78 3.47 7.69 13.41
CA ARG A 78 3.29 8.38 14.70
C ARG A 78 2.40 7.62 15.69
N ALA A 79 1.49 6.81 15.18
CA ALA A 79 0.57 5.97 15.95
C ALA A 79 1.30 4.85 16.72
N GLY A 80 2.57 4.59 16.39
CA GLY A 80 3.40 3.64 17.12
C GLY A 80 3.03 2.17 16.93
N LEU A 81 2.39 1.82 15.79
CA LEU A 81 2.09 0.41 15.49
C LEU A 81 3.34 -0.38 15.10
N GLY A 82 4.39 0.31 14.62
CA GLY A 82 5.67 -0.27 14.26
C GLY A 82 5.63 -1.13 12.99
N ILE A 83 4.58 -1.02 12.18
CA ILE A 83 4.45 -1.78 10.93
C ILE A 83 5.41 -1.19 9.90
N ALA A 84 5.46 0.14 9.79
CA ALA A 84 6.41 0.81 8.90
C ALA A 84 7.86 0.44 9.25
N ASP A 85 8.20 0.46 10.55
CA ASP A 85 9.53 0.11 11.04
C ASP A 85 9.87 -1.38 10.81
N ALA A 86 8.89 -2.27 10.96
CA ALA A 86 9.08 -3.69 10.68
C ALA A 86 9.32 -3.96 9.19
N ILE A 87 8.59 -3.26 8.30
CA ILE A 87 8.79 -3.33 6.86
C ILE A 87 10.19 -2.83 6.53
N GLU A 88 10.59 -1.65 7.01
CA GLU A 88 11.95 -1.17 6.77
C GLU A 88 13.02 -2.13 7.26
N ARG A 89 12.89 -2.66 8.48
CA ARG A 89 13.85 -3.63 9.01
C ARG A 89 13.97 -4.87 8.13
N GLN A 90 12.87 -5.34 7.56
CA GLN A 90 12.83 -6.54 6.74
C GLN A 90 13.37 -6.29 5.32
N PHE A 91 13.07 -5.13 4.73
CA PHE A 91 13.34 -4.85 3.31
C PHE A 91 14.57 -3.97 3.10
N ALA A 92 15.08 -3.27 4.11
CA ALA A 92 16.29 -2.43 3.99
C ALA A 92 17.50 -3.19 3.41
N PRO A 93 17.78 -4.47 3.77
CA PRO A 93 18.87 -5.21 3.15
C PRO A 93 18.70 -5.49 1.65
N LEU A 94 17.47 -5.40 1.14
CA LEU A 94 17.12 -5.69 -0.26
C LEU A 94 17.16 -4.44 -1.15
N VAL A 95 17.19 -3.24 -0.54
CA VAL A 95 17.31 -1.98 -1.25
C VAL A 95 18.78 -1.73 -1.56
N ARG A 96 19.14 -1.70 -2.85
CA ARG A 96 20.49 -1.32 -3.27
C ARG A 96 20.65 0.19 -3.08
N ASP A 97 21.64 0.60 -2.30
CA ASP A 97 22.13 1.97 -2.34
C ASP A 97 22.68 2.23 -3.75
N GLY A 98 22.10 3.21 -4.45
CA GLY A 98 22.41 3.55 -5.84
C GLY A 98 23.81 4.13 -6.08
N LYS A 99 24.86 3.56 -5.49
CA LYS A 99 26.26 3.90 -5.76
C LYS A 99 26.93 2.71 -6.46
N SER A 100 27.03 2.80 -7.78
CA SER A 100 28.04 2.15 -8.61
C SER A 100 28.64 3.20 -9.54
#